data_AF-A0A5J4V6U4-F1
#
_entry.id   AF-A0A5J4V6U4-F1
#
_cell.length_a   1.000
_cell.length_b   1.000
_cell.length_c   1.000
_cell.angle_alpha   90.00
_cell.angle_beta   90.00
_cell.angle_gamma   90.00
#
_symmetry.space_group_name_H-M   'P 1'
#
loop_
_entity.id
_entity.type
_entity.pdbx_description
1 polymer ?
#
loop_
_entity_poly.entity_id
_entity_poly.type
_entity_poly.pdbx_seq_one_letter_code
_entity_poly.pdbx_strand_id
1 'polypeptide(L)'
;MKNSAKVDRYKINDEFQRLQTEVEELGAYLRNNRGEGNCLFHAIADQLRIQGVNADTIRREACNYVLQHLQQAQGFFTDGESPVQYAHQTSNDGVQGDGRIFWAICAFYHIRIRVRMVGGITFEEGNQNDRVVEIGYLANIHYVSIRYD
;
A
#
# COMPACT_ATOMS: atom_id res chain seq x y z
N MET A 1 7.15 6.64 25.78
CA MET A 1 6.15 6.29 24.73
C MET A 1 5.37 7.48 24.16
N LYS A 2 4.98 8.54 24.91
CA LYS A 2 4.19 9.67 24.36
C LYS A 2 4.90 10.54 23.30
N ASN A 3 6.24 10.53 23.24
CA ASN A 3 7.01 11.40 22.35
C ASN A 3 7.12 10.85 20.91
N SER A 4 7.21 9.52 20.73
CA SER A 4 7.37 8.88 19.41
C SER A 4 6.16 9.12 18.52
N ALA A 5 4.95 8.80 18.99
CA ALA A 5 3.72 8.98 18.22
C ALA A 5 3.42 10.45 17.86
N LYS A 6 4.02 11.42 18.57
CA LYS A 6 3.94 12.85 18.23
C LYS A 6 4.95 13.20 17.14
N VAL A 7 6.18 12.67 17.23
CA VAL A 7 7.22 12.79 16.20
C VAL A 7 6.76 12.16 14.89
N ASP A 8 6.18 10.95 14.94
CA ASP A 8 5.67 10.25 13.76
C ASP A 8 4.57 11.04 13.05
N ARG A 9 3.63 11.62 13.81
CA ARG A 9 2.58 12.49 13.26
C ARG A 9 3.12 13.77 12.64
N TYR A 10 4.10 14.40 13.28
CA TYR A 10 4.75 15.59 12.72
C TYR A 10 5.45 15.26 11.40
N LYS A 11 6.18 14.14 11.35
CA LYS A 11 6.88 13.69 10.15
C LYS A 11 5.92 13.31 9.02
N ILE A 12 4.82 12.59 9.32
CA ILE A 12 3.78 12.29 8.34
C ILE A 12 3.23 13.59 7.75
N ASN A 13 2.92 14.60 8.58
CA ASN A 13 2.36 15.85 8.12
C ASN A 13 3.35 16.65 7.25
N ASP A 14 4.63 16.71 7.65
CA ASP A 14 5.68 17.36 6.84
C ASP A 14 5.82 16.70 5.46
N GLU A 15 5.97 15.37 5.43
CA GLU A 15 6.09 14.64 4.17
C GLU A 15 4.81 14.68 3.35
N PHE A 16 3.63 14.71 3.98
CA PHE A 16 2.36 14.89 3.26
C PHE A 16 2.34 16.22 2.49
N GLN A 17 2.72 17.33 3.14
CA GLN A 17 2.73 18.64 2.47
C GLN A 17 3.75 18.69 1.34
N ARG A 18 4.95 18.15 1.57
CA ARG A 18 6.01 18.13 0.54
C ARG A 18 5.62 17.26 -0.65
N LEU A 19 5.11 16.05 -0.39
CA LEU A 19 4.67 15.15 -1.45
C LEU A 19 3.45 15.74 -2.18
N GLN A 20 2.53 16.41 -1.48
CA GLN A 20 1.39 17.10 -2.09
C GLN A 20 1.88 18.14 -3.11
N THR A 21 2.84 19.00 -2.75
CA THR A 21 3.42 19.97 -3.69
C THR A 21 4.06 19.28 -4.91
N GLU A 22 4.84 18.21 -4.69
CA GLU A 22 5.49 17.49 -5.80
C GLU A 22 4.48 16.83 -6.75
N VAL A 23 3.37 16.27 -6.26
CA VAL A 23 2.37 15.64 -7.12
C VAL A 23 1.45 16.68 -7.79
N GLU A 24 1.23 17.83 -7.18
CA GLU A 24 0.49 18.96 -7.80
C GLU A 24 1.20 19.47 -9.05
N GLU A 25 2.53 19.54 -9.03
CA GLU A 25 3.35 19.87 -10.22
C GLU A 25 3.16 18.87 -11.36
N LEU A 26 2.72 17.65 -11.06
CA LEU A 26 2.41 16.58 -12.02
C LEU A 26 0.91 16.51 -12.38
N GLY A 27 0.09 17.45 -11.90
CA GLY A 27 -1.36 17.44 -12.13
C GLY A 27 -2.13 16.41 -11.29
N ALA A 28 -1.59 16.04 -10.12
CA ALA A 28 -2.21 15.11 -9.19
C ALA A 28 -2.39 15.71 -7.78
N TYR A 29 -3.08 14.98 -6.90
CA TYR A 29 -3.24 15.33 -5.50
C TYR A 29 -3.24 14.09 -4.60
N LEU A 30 -2.92 14.28 -3.31
CA LEU A 30 -3.00 13.23 -2.31
C LEU A 30 -4.41 13.13 -1.73
N ARG A 31 -4.93 11.91 -1.66
CA ARG A 31 -6.12 11.58 -0.88
C ARG A 31 -5.72 10.76 0.34
N ASN A 32 -5.79 11.41 1.51
CA ASN A 32 -5.49 10.78 2.78
C ASN A 32 -6.61 9.81 3.20
N ASN A 33 -6.29 8.86 4.09
CA ASN A 33 -7.23 7.92 4.70
C ASN A 33 -7.07 7.92 6.23
N ARG A 34 -7.94 7.19 6.94
CA ARG A 34 -8.02 7.22 8.41
C ARG A 34 -6.77 6.68 9.12
N GLY A 35 -5.86 6.00 8.42
CA GLY A 35 -4.75 5.30 9.06
C GLY A 35 -5.22 4.00 9.71
N GLU A 36 -4.73 3.66 10.89
CA GLU A 36 -5.21 2.50 11.68
C GLU A 36 -4.81 1.12 11.11
N GLY A 37 -3.66 1.03 10.43
CA GLY A 37 -3.13 -0.22 9.90
C GLY A 37 -3.79 -0.72 8.61
N ASN A 38 -4.89 -0.09 8.20
CA ASN A 38 -5.57 -0.35 6.93
C ASN A 38 -5.12 0.58 5.79
N CYS A 39 -4.15 1.48 6.04
CA CYS A 39 -3.80 2.58 5.12
C CYS A 39 -3.42 2.11 3.71
N LEU A 40 -2.65 1.02 3.60
CA LEU A 40 -2.30 0.42 2.31
C LEU A 40 -3.55 0.03 1.51
N PHE A 41 -4.41 -0.78 2.13
CA PHE A 41 -5.60 -1.31 1.48
C PHE A 41 -6.63 -0.22 1.17
N HIS A 42 -6.74 0.82 2.02
CA HIS A 42 -7.54 2.00 1.71
C HIS A 42 -7.01 2.78 0.52
N ALA A 43 -5.69 3.01 0.44
CA ALA A 43 -5.09 3.73 -0.68
C ALA A 43 -5.32 3.00 -2.01
N ILE A 44 -5.20 1.68 -2.01
CA ILE A 44 -5.43 0.84 -3.20
C ILE A 44 -6.91 0.77 -3.57
N ALA A 45 -7.82 0.55 -2.61
CA ALA A 45 -9.26 0.57 -2.87
C ALA A 45 -9.70 1.90 -3.52
N ASP A 46 -9.14 2.99 -3.02
CA ASP A 46 -9.38 4.33 -3.55
C ASP A 46 -8.89 4.51 -5.00
N GLN A 47 -7.77 3.88 -5.38
CA GLN A 47 -7.26 3.87 -6.75
C GLN A 47 -8.10 2.97 -7.68
N LEU A 48 -8.47 1.78 -7.21
CA LEU A 48 -9.19 0.80 -8.02
C LEU A 48 -10.54 1.34 -8.50
N ARG A 49 -11.29 2.03 -7.62
CA ARG A 49 -12.65 2.55 -7.89
C ARG A 49 -13.61 1.47 -8.40
N ILE A 50 -13.41 0.21 -8.00
CA ILE A 50 -14.28 -0.91 -8.35
C ILE A 50 -15.44 -0.97 -7.34
N GLN A 51 -16.67 -1.03 -7.83
CA GLN A 51 -17.85 -1.14 -6.98
C GLN A 51 -17.78 -2.41 -6.10
N GLY A 52 -18.00 -2.24 -4.80
CA GLY A 52 -17.96 -3.35 -3.84
C GLY A 52 -16.56 -3.76 -3.38
N VAL A 53 -15.49 -3.20 -3.95
CA VAL A 53 -14.11 -3.46 -3.51
C VAL A 53 -13.70 -2.39 -2.51
N ASN A 54 -13.50 -2.79 -1.26
CA ASN A 54 -13.01 -1.95 -0.17
C ASN A 54 -11.70 -2.53 0.44
N ALA A 55 -11.16 -1.86 1.46
CA ALA A 55 -9.92 -2.28 2.11
C ALA A 55 -9.97 -3.73 2.63
N ASP A 56 -11.05 -4.11 3.31
CA ASP A 56 -11.22 -5.47 3.85
C ASP A 56 -11.27 -6.53 2.75
N THR A 57 -11.92 -6.19 1.63
CA THR A 57 -11.98 -7.07 0.46
C THR A 57 -10.58 -7.28 -0.11
N ILE A 58 -9.84 -6.20 -0.38
CA ILE A 58 -8.47 -6.31 -0.91
C ILE A 58 -7.57 -7.09 0.03
N ARG A 59 -7.63 -6.80 1.33
CA ARG A 59 -6.85 -7.49 2.37
C ARG A 59 -7.10 -9.00 2.32
N ARG A 60 -8.37 -9.41 2.35
CA ARG A 60 -8.76 -10.82 2.34
C ARG A 60 -8.37 -11.50 1.04
N GLU A 61 -8.69 -10.91 -0.11
CA GLU A 61 -8.40 -11.53 -1.41
C GLU A 61 -6.89 -11.66 -1.65
N ALA A 62 -6.10 -10.65 -1.28
CA ALA A 62 -4.65 -10.71 -1.40
C ALA A 62 -4.03 -11.75 -0.45
N CYS A 63 -4.47 -11.83 0.81
CA CYS A 63 -4.00 -12.86 1.74
C CYS A 63 -4.39 -14.27 1.27
N ASN A 64 -5.61 -14.45 0.75
CA ASN A 64 -6.04 -15.70 0.16
C ASN A 64 -5.19 -16.07 -1.06
N TYR A 65 -4.85 -15.09 -1.90
CA TYR A 65 -3.98 -15.31 -3.05
C TYR A 65 -2.58 -15.78 -2.62
N VAL A 66 -2.01 -15.20 -1.56
CA VAL A 66 -0.75 -15.67 -0.95
C VAL A 66 -0.87 -17.14 -0.56
N LEU A 67 -1.94 -17.52 0.16
CA LEU A 67 -2.17 -18.89 0.62
C LEU A 67 -2.38 -19.90 -0.51
N GLN A 68 -2.91 -19.47 -1.65
CA GLN A 68 -3.10 -20.31 -2.84
C GLN A 68 -1.81 -20.47 -3.67
N HIS A 69 -0.83 -19.58 -3.49
CA HIS A 69 0.38 -19.51 -4.32
C HIS A 69 1.66 -19.58 -3.47
N LEU A 70 1.70 -20.44 -2.45
CA LEU A 70 2.79 -20.49 -1.45
C LEU A 70 4.19 -20.65 -2.05
N GLN A 71 4.33 -21.42 -3.13
CA GLN A 71 5.63 -21.59 -3.80
C GLN A 71 6.16 -20.27 -4.37
N GLN A 72 5.29 -19.49 -5.00
CA GLN A 72 5.63 -18.15 -5.49
C GLN A 72 5.82 -17.18 -4.33
N ALA A 73 4.94 -17.27 -3.33
CA ALA A 73 4.97 -16.38 -2.16
C ALA A 73 6.34 -16.39 -1.50
N GLN A 74 7.00 -17.54 -1.38
CA GLN A 74 8.28 -17.64 -0.68
C GLN A 74 9.38 -16.73 -1.23
N GLY A 75 9.34 -16.36 -2.52
CA GLY A 75 10.29 -15.41 -3.11
C GLY A 75 10.20 -13.98 -2.57
N PHE A 76 9.13 -13.65 -1.84
CA PHE A 76 8.88 -12.32 -1.27
C PHE A 76 9.10 -12.24 0.24
N PHE A 77 9.57 -13.33 0.86
CA PHE A 77 9.82 -13.43 2.29
C PHE A 77 11.28 -13.76 2.56
N THR A 78 11.79 -13.29 3.70
CA THR A 78 13.16 -13.62 4.12
C THR A 78 13.24 -15.04 4.66
N ASP A 79 14.44 -15.62 4.70
CA ASP A 79 14.65 -16.96 5.24
C ASP A 79 14.15 -17.06 6.69
N GLY A 80 13.24 -18.01 6.94
CA GLY A 80 12.60 -18.22 8.25
C GLY A 80 11.26 -17.50 8.44
N GLU A 81 10.89 -16.58 7.55
CA GLU A 81 9.53 -16.03 7.53
C GLU A 81 8.55 -17.01 6.85
N SER A 82 7.34 -17.10 7.40
CA SER A 82 6.29 -17.97 6.87
C SER A 82 5.22 -17.14 6.14
N PRO A 83 5.05 -17.31 4.82
CA PRO A 83 3.97 -16.66 4.07
C PRO A 83 2.58 -17.02 4.62
N VAL A 84 2.43 -18.24 5.16
CA VAL A 84 1.19 -18.71 5.79
C VAL A 84 0.89 -17.91 7.06
N GLN A 85 1.87 -17.79 7.97
CA GLN A 85 1.70 -17.02 9.20
C GLN A 85 1.45 -15.54 8.88
N TYR A 86 2.19 -14.99 7.92
CA TYR A 86 1.98 -13.62 7.45
C TYR A 86 0.56 -13.43 6.92
N ALA A 87 0.09 -14.29 6.01
CA ALA A 87 -1.25 -14.16 5.44
C ALA A 87 -2.33 -14.26 6.51
N HIS A 88 -2.20 -15.17 7.48
CA HIS A 88 -3.14 -15.26 8.59
C HIS A 88 -3.12 -14.02 9.48
N GLN A 89 -1.95 -13.49 9.84
CA GLN A 89 -1.84 -12.28 10.65
C GLN A 89 -2.38 -11.06 9.91
N THR A 90 -1.91 -10.83 8.68
CA THR A 90 -2.30 -9.72 7.82
C THR A 90 -3.74 -9.82 7.34
N SER A 91 -4.40 -10.97 7.42
CA SER A 91 -5.84 -11.05 7.12
C SER A 91 -6.71 -10.39 8.19
N ASN A 92 -6.20 -10.16 9.40
CA ASN A 92 -6.94 -9.49 10.47
C ASN A 92 -7.04 -7.99 10.24
N ASP A 93 -8.19 -7.42 10.60
CA ASP A 93 -8.42 -5.98 10.53
C ASP A 93 -7.42 -5.20 11.39
N GLY A 94 -6.98 -4.05 10.87
CA GLY A 94 -6.04 -3.16 11.55
C GLY A 94 -4.57 -3.63 11.56
N VAL A 95 -4.25 -4.81 11.03
CA VAL A 95 -2.85 -5.25 10.88
C VAL A 95 -2.21 -4.54 9.68
N GLN A 96 -1.05 -3.91 9.86
CA GLN A 96 -0.37 -3.21 8.78
C GLN A 96 0.03 -4.18 7.65
N GLY A 97 -0.37 -3.84 6.42
CA GLY A 97 0.21 -4.44 5.22
C GLY A 97 1.49 -3.72 4.80
N ASP A 98 2.37 -4.43 4.09
CA ASP A 98 3.67 -3.92 3.64
C ASP A 98 4.00 -4.44 2.23
N GLY A 99 5.22 -4.16 1.75
CA GLY A 99 5.63 -4.52 0.39
C GLY A 99 5.51 -6.02 0.07
N ARG A 100 5.50 -6.91 1.07
CA ARG A 100 5.42 -8.37 0.85
C ARG A 100 4.10 -8.82 0.28
N ILE A 101 3.04 -8.02 0.36
CA ILE A 101 1.72 -8.35 -0.21
C ILE A 101 1.48 -7.69 -1.59
N PHE A 102 2.35 -6.81 -2.06
CA PHE A 102 2.13 -6.06 -3.30
C PHE A 102 2.00 -6.98 -4.51
N TRP A 103 2.87 -7.98 -4.65
CA TRP A 103 2.82 -8.93 -5.76
C TRP A 103 1.46 -9.65 -5.85
N ALA A 104 0.89 -10.03 -4.70
CA ALA A 104 -0.39 -10.72 -4.62
C ALA A 104 -1.54 -9.79 -5.02
N ILE A 105 -1.50 -8.52 -4.58
CA ILE A 105 -2.48 -7.51 -5.00
C ILE A 105 -2.38 -7.26 -6.50
N CYS A 106 -1.18 -7.05 -7.02
CA CYS A 106 -0.94 -6.81 -8.44
C CYS A 106 -1.47 -7.97 -9.29
N ALA A 107 -1.14 -9.21 -8.91
CA ALA A 107 -1.58 -10.40 -9.62
C ALA A 107 -3.11 -10.59 -9.57
N PHE A 108 -3.74 -10.39 -8.40
CA PHE A 108 -5.18 -10.63 -8.24
C PHE A 108 -6.04 -9.57 -8.95
N TYR A 109 -5.64 -8.29 -8.89
CA TYR A 109 -6.42 -7.19 -9.46
C TYR A 109 -5.98 -6.78 -10.87
N HIS A 110 -4.94 -7.41 -11.43
CA HIS A 110 -4.34 -7.04 -12.73
C HIS A 110 -3.96 -5.56 -12.78
N ILE A 111 -3.18 -5.14 -11.78
CA ILE A 111 -2.67 -3.77 -11.63
C ILE A 111 -1.17 -3.76 -11.45
N ARG A 112 -0.57 -2.62 -11.75
CA ARG A 112 0.80 -2.28 -11.38
C ARG A 112 0.78 -1.25 -10.27
N ILE A 113 1.38 -1.55 -9.13
CA ILE A 113 1.51 -0.60 -8.02
C ILE A 113 2.76 0.24 -8.25
N ARG A 114 2.61 1.57 -8.16
CA ARG A 114 3.71 2.53 -8.11
C ARG A 114 3.68 3.25 -6.77
N VAL A 115 4.80 3.20 -6.05
CA VAL A 115 4.97 3.88 -4.77
C VAL A 115 5.85 5.11 -4.97
N ARG A 116 5.32 6.26 -4.58
CA ARG A 116 6.01 7.54 -4.56
C ARG A 116 6.29 7.95 -3.13
N MET A 117 7.51 8.43 -2.90
CA MET A 117 7.90 9.12 -1.68
C MET A 117 8.30 10.55 -2.05
N VAL A 118 8.51 11.39 -1.05
CA VAL A 118 9.11 12.71 -1.28
C VAL A 118 10.43 12.55 -2.02
N GLY A 119 10.60 13.26 -3.13
CA GLY A 119 11.75 13.17 -4.02
C GLY A 119 11.61 12.19 -5.19
N GLY A 120 10.49 11.47 -5.32
CA GLY A 120 10.17 10.71 -6.53
C GLY A 120 9.65 9.27 -6.32
N ILE A 121 9.59 8.52 -7.41
CA ILE A 121 9.17 7.11 -7.40
C ILE A 121 10.29 6.27 -6.80
N THR A 122 9.96 5.46 -5.80
CA THR A 122 10.94 4.62 -5.11
C THR A 122 10.75 3.13 -5.40
N PHE A 123 9.57 2.74 -5.85
CA PHE A 123 9.25 1.33 -6.07
C PHE A 123 8.09 1.15 -7.06
N GLU A 124 8.17 0.08 -7.86
CA GLU A 124 7.08 -0.37 -8.72
C GLU A 124 7.01 -1.91 -8.73
N GLU A 125 5.79 -2.46 -8.77
CA GLU A 125 5.51 -3.90 -8.80
C GLU A 125 4.34 -4.21 -9.71
N GLY A 126 4.38 -5.36 -10.39
CA GLY A 126 3.33 -5.82 -11.29
C GLY A 126 3.71 -5.76 -12.77
N ASN A 127 2.78 -6.21 -13.63
CA ASN A 127 3.03 -6.30 -15.08
C ASN A 127 3.11 -4.91 -15.72
N GLN A 128 4.03 -4.72 -16.68
CA GLN A 128 4.20 -3.45 -17.38
C GLN A 128 2.97 -3.03 -18.21
N ASN A 129 2.15 -3.99 -18.63
CA ASN A 129 0.95 -3.76 -19.43
C ASN A 129 -0.30 -3.50 -18.57
N ASP A 130 -0.23 -3.71 -17.25
CA ASP A 130 -1.36 -3.53 -16.36
C ASP A 130 -1.59 -2.05 -16.05
N ARG A 131 -2.84 -1.73 -15.68
CA ARG A 131 -3.20 -0.38 -15.24
C ARG A 131 -2.38 0.00 -14.00
N VAL A 132 -1.77 1.18 -14.03
CA VAL A 132 -1.04 1.72 -12.87
C VAL A 132 -2.01 2.24 -11.82
N VAL A 133 -1.77 1.86 -10.57
CA VAL A 133 -2.29 2.53 -9.38
C VAL A 133 -1.14 3.20 -8.65
N GLU A 134 -1.29 4.48 -8.33
CA GLU A 134 -0.22 5.27 -7.71
C GLU A 134 -0.58 5.61 -6.27
N ILE A 135 0.33 5.30 -5.34
CA ILE A 135 0.17 5.54 -3.91
C ILE A 135 1.40 6.27 -3.35
N GLY A 136 1.16 7.15 -2.38
CA GLY A 136 2.21 7.82 -1.63
C GLY A 136 2.57 7.02 -0.38
N TYR A 137 3.85 7.01 0.00
CA TYR A 137 4.32 6.42 1.25
C TYR A 137 5.04 7.46 2.11
N LEU A 138 4.49 7.70 3.29
CA LEU A 138 4.86 8.80 4.18
C LEU A 138 5.47 8.26 5.46
N ALA A 139 6.59 8.88 5.86
CA ALA A 139 7.36 8.63 7.07
C ALA A 139 7.73 7.16 7.30
N ASN A 140 7.75 6.35 6.23
CA ASN A 140 7.88 4.90 6.26
C ASN A 140 6.81 4.16 7.08
N ILE A 141 5.61 4.73 7.22
CA ILE A 141 4.56 4.13 8.06
C ILE A 141 3.12 4.30 7.53
N HIS A 142 2.88 5.22 6.60
CA HIS A 142 1.52 5.56 6.18
C HIS A 142 1.39 5.65 4.66
N TYR A 143 0.41 4.92 4.11
CA TYR A 143 0.08 4.97 2.69
C TYR A 143 -1.09 5.92 2.43
N VAL A 144 -1.00 6.69 1.35
CA VAL A 144 -2.05 7.59 0.84
C VAL A 144 -2.29 7.33 -0.64
N SER A 145 -3.44 7.71 -1.17
CA SER A 145 -3.73 7.56 -2.60
C SER A 145 -3.23 8.78 -3.39
N ILE A 146 -2.69 8.60 -4.60
CA ILE A 146 -2.31 9.70 -5.51
C ILE A 146 -3.29 9.71 -6.68
N ARG A 147 -4.05 10.79 -6.85
CA ARG A 147 -5.08 10.90 -7.89
C ARG A 147 -4.75 11.96 -8.91
N TYR A 148 -5.01 11.62 -10.17
CA TYR A 148 -5.05 12.55 -11.28
C TYR A 148 -6.52 12.90 -11.55
N ASP A 149 -6.79 14.18 -11.82
CA ASP A 149 -8.11 14.65 -12.27
C ASP A 149 -8.39 14.23 -13.72
#